data_AF-A0A7S2PFP9-F1
#
_entry.id   AF-A0A7S2PFP9-F1
#
_cell.length_a   1.000
_cell.length_b   1.000
_cell.length_c   1.000
_cell.angle_alpha   90.00
_cell.angle_beta   90.00
_cell.angle_gamma   90.00
#
_symmetry.space_group_name_H-M   'P 1'
#
loop_
_entity.id
_entity.type
_entity.pdbx_description
1 polymer ?
#
loop_
_entity_poly.entity_id
_entity_poly.type
_entity_poly.pdbx_seq_one_letter_code
_entity_poly.pdbx_strand_id
1 'polypeptide(L)'
;NGVMRTVRQLVDPKTDAKFLKDCLTAGEKRHVLGADRFHFAVISAKRANHDHGIFNIMVVEAHFRAVGIRPTWYVDSGSADDYRRLGLDVVVGGKLCPARNMALDVAKKKGKVCVQVSDDIRKWEYYDVERQNFRGETTF
;
A
#
# COMPACT_ATOMS: atom_id res chain seq x y z
N ASN A 1 19.56 6.10 -4.64
CA ASN A 1 19.00 4.75 -4.42
C ASN A 1 18.22 4.33 -5.66
N GLY A 2 18.65 3.28 -6.36
CA GLY A 2 18.11 2.87 -7.67
C GLY A 2 16.61 2.58 -7.66
N VAL A 3 16.11 1.97 -6.58
CA VAL A 3 14.69 1.61 -6.42
C VAL A 3 13.76 2.83 -6.47
N MET A 4 14.13 3.95 -5.81
CA MET A 4 13.33 5.18 -5.85
C MET A 4 13.27 5.80 -7.25
N ARG A 5 14.32 5.62 -8.07
CA ARG A 5 14.31 6.06 -9.47
C ARG A 5 13.35 5.21 -10.29
N THR A 6 13.37 3.89 -10.09
CA THR A 6 12.43 2.95 -10.72
C THR A 6 10.98 3.29 -10.36
N VAL A 7 10.66 3.47 -9.07
CA VAL A 7 9.29 3.80 -8.64
C VAL A 7 8.78 5.12 -9.21
N ARG A 8 9.63 6.16 -9.29
CA ARG A 8 9.27 7.43 -9.93
C ARG A 8 8.97 7.29 -11.43
N GLN A 9 9.54 6.29 -12.09
CA GLN A 9 9.21 5.96 -13.48
C GLN A 9 7.91 5.15 -13.59
N LEU A 10 7.55 4.40 -12.55
CA LEU A 10 6.34 3.56 -12.54
C LEU A 10 5.08 4.36 -12.17
N VAL A 11 5.19 5.41 -11.35
CA VAL A 11 4.06 6.24 -10.94
C VAL A 11 4.44 7.71 -11.11
N ASP A 12 3.81 8.38 -12.07
CA ASP A 12 3.92 9.84 -12.24
C ASP A 12 3.33 10.51 -10.99
N PRO A 13 4.10 11.36 -10.27
CA PRO A 13 3.60 12.11 -9.10
C PRO A 13 2.34 12.95 -9.38
N LYS A 14 2.05 13.26 -10.64
CA LYS A 14 0.84 13.99 -11.05
C LYS A 14 -0.41 13.12 -11.13
N THR A 15 -0.25 11.79 -11.10
CA THR A 15 -1.36 10.83 -11.24
C THR A 15 -2.38 11.03 -10.13
N ASP A 16 -1.94 11.14 -8.89
CA ASP A 16 -2.81 11.32 -7.72
C ASP A 16 -3.55 12.67 -7.80
N ALA A 17 -2.85 13.73 -8.16
CA ALA A 17 -3.45 15.07 -8.30
C ALA A 17 -4.51 15.09 -9.41
N LYS A 18 -4.23 14.44 -10.53
CA LYS A 18 -5.18 14.29 -11.65
C LYS A 18 -6.38 13.44 -11.22
N PHE A 19 -6.15 12.29 -10.61
CA PHE A 19 -7.20 11.41 -10.10
C PHE A 19 -8.12 12.13 -9.11
N LEU A 20 -7.55 12.73 -8.06
CA LEU A 20 -8.33 13.46 -7.06
C LEU A 20 -9.09 14.64 -7.69
N LYS A 21 -8.49 15.32 -8.67
CA LYS A 21 -9.17 16.41 -9.39
C LYS A 21 -10.36 15.90 -10.21
N ASP A 22 -10.15 14.85 -11.00
CA ASP A 22 -11.02 14.43 -12.10
C ASP A 22 -12.06 13.35 -11.72
N CYS A 23 -11.84 12.64 -10.61
CA CYS A 23 -12.70 11.54 -10.15
C CYS A 23 -13.57 11.89 -8.94
N LEU A 24 -13.17 12.86 -8.11
CA LEU A 24 -13.95 13.24 -6.92
C LEU A 24 -14.63 14.59 -7.10
N THR A 25 -15.94 14.62 -6.84
CA THR A 25 -16.72 15.86 -6.71
C THR A 25 -16.24 16.70 -5.51
N ALA A 26 -16.62 17.97 -5.49
CA ALA A 26 -16.34 18.84 -4.35
C ALA A 26 -17.05 18.41 -3.05
N GLY A 27 -18.11 17.60 -3.14
CA GLY A 27 -18.75 16.98 -1.98
C GLY A 27 -17.91 15.84 -1.43
N GLU A 28 -17.54 14.88 -2.30
CA GLU A 28 -16.74 13.71 -1.92
C GLU A 28 -15.36 14.05 -1.38
N LYS A 29 -14.71 15.09 -1.96
CA LYS A 29 -13.41 15.58 -1.47
C LYS A 29 -13.42 15.95 0.01
N ARG A 30 -14.56 16.36 0.57
CA ARG A 30 -14.68 16.72 2.01
C ARG A 30 -14.62 15.49 2.92
N HIS A 31 -14.87 14.30 2.37
CA HIS A 31 -14.79 13.03 3.10
C HIS A 31 -13.41 12.36 2.99
N VAL A 32 -12.51 12.88 2.16
CA VAL A 32 -11.14 12.38 2.07
C VAL A 32 -10.39 12.76 3.35
N LEU A 33 -10.06 11.75 4.15
CA LEU A 33 -9.31 11.92 5.38
C LEU A 33 -7.83 12.16 5.11
N GLY A 34 -7.15 12.86 6.01
CA GLY A 34 -5.69 13.00 5.98
C GLY A 34 -4.99 11.65 6.17
N ALA A 35 -3.80 11.50 5.59
CA ALA A 35 -3.02 10.25 5.65
C ALA A 35 -2.72 9.80 7.11
N ASP A 36 -2.63 10.74 8.05
CA ASP A 36 -2.43 10.49 9.48
C ASP A 36 -3.59 9.74 10.14
N ARG A 37 -4.79 9.78 9.54
CA ARG A 37 -5.99 9.04 9.98
C ARG A 37 -5.98 7.56 9.60
N PHE A 38 -5.00 7.13 8.80
CA PHE A 38 -4.88 5.75 8.33
C PHE A 38 -3.73 5.02 9.02
N HIS A 39 -3.92 3.73 9.24
CA HIS A 39 -2.88 2.77 9.57
C HIS A 39 -2.62 1.93 8.32
N PHE A 40 -1.56 2.28 7.60
CA PHE A 40 -1.13 1.53 6.43
C PHE A 40 -0.31 0.32 6.87
N ALA A 41 -0.89 -0.86 6.66
CA ALA A 41 -0.29 -2.14 6.98
C ALA A 41 0.07 -2.88 5.69
N VAL A 42 1.33 -3.28 5.55
CA VAL A 42 1.73 -4.23 4.50
C VAL A 42 1.76 -5.62 5.12
N ILE A 43 0.99 -6.54 4.54
CA ILE A 43 0.92 -7.94 4.99
C ILE A 43 1.82 -8.77 4.09
N SER A 44 2.84 -9.39 4.66
CA SER A 44 3.87 -10.08 3.89
C SER A 44 4.15 -11.48 4.40
N ALA A 45 4.31 -12.43 3.48
CA ALA A 45 4.59 -13.83 3.76
C ALA A 45 5.91 -14.26 3.10
N LYS A 46 7.01 -14.17 3.85
CA LYS A 46 8.35 -14.75 3.57
C LYS A 46 8.91 -14.49 2.16
N ARG A 47 9.49 -13.31 1.93
CA ARG A 47 10.14 -12.97 0.64
C ARG A 47 11.47 -12.20 0.73
N ALA A 48 11.93 -11.84 1.93
CA ALA A 48 13.15 -11.01 2.08
C ALA A 48 14.48 -11.78 2.02
N ASN A 49 14.48 -13.05 1.62
CA ASN A 49 15.67 -13.90 1.58
C ASN A 49 16.22 -14.15 0.16
N HIS A 50 15.64 -13.53 -0.86
CA HIS A 50 16.13 -13.59 -2.24
C HIS A 50 15.96 -12.26 -2.96
N ASP A 51 16.84 -11.96 -3.92
CA ASP A 51 16.95 -10.64 -4.56
C ASP A 51 15.64 -10.12 -5.15
N HIS A 52 14.92 -10.98 -5.87
CA HIS A 52 13.63 -10.60 -6.48
C HIS A 52 12.57 -10.23 -5.43
N GLY A 53 12.56 -10.91 -4.28
CA GLY A 53 11.61 -10.65 -3.21
C GLY A 53 11.96 -9.37 -2.45
N ILE A 54 13.26 -9.15 -2.19
CA ILE A 54 13.77 -7.88 -1.65
C ILE A 54 13.40 -6.72 -2.58
N PHE A 55 13.60 -6.87 -3.89
CA PHE A 55 13.24 -5.84 -4.86
C PHE A 55 11.76 -5.47 -4.78
N ASN A 56 10.85 -6.46 -4.78
CA ASN A 56 9.41 -6.22 -4.70
C ASN A 56 9.00 -5.54 -3.39
N ILE A 57 9.56 -5.99 -2.26
CA ILE A 57 9.36 -5.35 -0.94
C ILE A 57 9.75 -3.88 -0.99
N MET A 58 10.92 -3.59 -1.56
CA MET A 58 11.44 -2.23 -1.64
C MET A 58 10.67 -1.35 -2.63
N VAL A 59 10.08 -1.93 -3.68
CA VAL A 59 9.15 -1.21 -4.59
C VAL A 59 7.91 -0.77 -3.83
N VAL A 60 7.27 -1.65 -3.04
CA VAL A 60 6.10 -1.27 -2.23
C VAL A 60 6.45 -0.21 -1.19
N GLU A 61 7.56 -0.38 -0.46
CA GLU A 61 8.05 0.64 0.50
C GLU A 61 8.31 1.98 -0.20
N ALA A 62 8.91 1.95 -1.39
CA ALA A 62 9.19 3.16 -2.16
C ALA A 62 7.92 3.87 -2.64
N HIS A 63 6.85 3.16 -2.98
CA HIS A 63 5.55 3.78 -3.29
C HIS A 63 5.00 4.57 -2.10
N PHE A 64 5.01 3.98 -0.90
CA PHE A 64 4.56 4.69 0.30
C PHE A 64 5.46 5.89 0.64
N ARG A 65 6.78 5.72 0.56
CA ARG A 65 7.73 6.80 0.85
C ARG A 65 7.61 7.97 -0.13
N ALA A 66 7.29 7.70 -1.39
CA ALA A 66 7.09 8.74 -2.40
C ALA A 66 5.99 9.74 -2.00
N VAL A 67 5.00 9.30 -1.21
CA VAL A 67 3.90 10.12 -0.69
C VAL A 67 4.05 10.45 0.80
N GLY A 68 5.25 10.27 1.37
CA GLY A 68 5.55 10.62 2.76
C GLY A 68 4.97 9.66 3.81
N ILE A 69 4.51 8.46 3.40
CA ILE A 69 3.97 7.45 4.30
C ILE A 69 5.05 6.41 4.62
N ARG A 70 5.08 5.96 5.88
CA ARG A 70 5.86 4.79 6.30
C ARG A 70 4.90 3.71 6.81
N PRO A 71 4.69 2.62 6.07
CA PRO A 71 3.77 1.57 6.47
C PRO A 71 4.40 0.68 7.56
N THR A 72 3.55 0.03 8.35
CA THR A 72 3.98 -1.06 9.25
C THR A 72 3.89 -2.38 8.50
N TRP A 73 4.98 -3.14 8.49
CA TRP A 73 5.12 -4.43 7.83
C TRP A 73 4.82 -5.56 8.84
N TYR A 74 3.73 -6.28 8.61
CA TYR A 74 3.35 -7.44 9.39
C TYR A 74 3.88 -8.71 8.73
N VAL A 75 4.78 -9.39 9.42
CA VAL A 75 5.54 -10.53 8.88
C VAL A 75 5.48 -11.74 9.81
N ASP A 76 5.85 -12.90 9.25
CA ASP A 76 6.14 -14.11 10.02
C ASP A 76 7.39 -13.92 10.90
N SER A 77 7.41 -14.59 12.06
CA SER A 77 8.52 -14.45 13.03
C SER A 77 9.87 -14.82 12.42
N GLY A 78 9.91 -15.84 11.56
CA GLY A 78 11.13 -16.31 10.91
C GLY A 78 11.69 -15.37 9.83
N SER A 79 11.05 -14.23 9.57
CA SER A 79 11.51 -13.23 8.58
C SER A 79 11.68 -11.84 9.16
N ALA A 80 11.37 -11.64 10.44
CA ALA A 80 11.37 -10.30 11.03
C ALA A 80 12.73 -9.59 10.90
N ASP A 81 13.82 -10.32 11.11
CA ASP A 81 15.16 -9.74 11.07
C ASP A 81 15.61 -9.39 9.66
N ASP A 82 15.25 -10.18 8.65
CA ASP A 82 15.55 -9.87 7.25
C ASP A 82 14.85 -8.57 6.82
N TYR A 83 13.59 -8.37 7.19
CA TYR A 83 12.85 -7.15 6.87
C TYR A 83 13.40 -5.94 7.64
N ARG A 84 13.82 -6.12 8.91
CA ARG A 84 14.46 -5.04 9.68
C ARG A 84 15.79 -4.62 9.09
N ARG A 85 16.59 -5.56 8.55
CA ARG A 85 17.84 -5.26 7.84
C ARG A 85 17.62 -4.37 6.60
N LEU A 86 16.44 -4.44 5.99
CA LEU A 86 16.02 -3.54 4.90
C LEU A 86 15.58 -2.15 5.40
N GLY A 87 15.54 -1.91 6.72
CA GLY A 87 15.14 -0.64 7.34
C GLY A 87 13.62 -0.42 7.46
N LEU A 88 12.84 -1.50 7.38
CA LEU A 88 11.38 -1.47 7.44
C LEU A 88 10.87 -1.38 8.89
N ASP A 89 9.68 -0.82 9.08
CA ASP A 89 8.98 -0.84 10.37
C ASP A 89 8.24 -2.17 10.52
N VAL A 90 8.79 -3.10 11.31
CA VAL A 90 8.36 -4.51 11.30
C VAL A 90 7.68 -4.93 12.60
N VAL A 91 6.50 -5.55 12.46
CA VAL A 91 5.75 -6.21 13.54
C VAL A 91 5.59 -7.69 13.20
N VAL A 92 5.82 -8.56 14.19
CA VAL A 92 5.59 -10.00 14.04
C VAL A 92 4.08 -10.26 14.17
N GLY A 93 3.42 -10.47 13.04
CA GLY A 93 1.98 -10.74 12.95
C GLY A 93 1.63 -12.22 12.87
N GLY A 94 2.62 -13.08 12.64
CA GLY A 94 2.41 -14.48 12.28
C GLY A 94 2.18 -14.64 10.78
N LYS A 95 1.45 -15.69 10.39
CA LYS A 95 1.09 -15.94 8.98
C LYS A 95 -0.05 -15.02 8.53
N LEU A 96 -0.54 -15.20 7.30
CA LEU A 96 -1.49 -14.32 6.62
C LEU A 96 -2.69 -13.86 7.48
N CYS A 97 -3.55 -14.78 7.93
CA CYS A 97 -4.76 -14.40 8.68
C CYS A 97 -4.43 -13.75 10.04
N PRO A 98 -3.53 -14.31 10.88
CA PRO A 98 -3.09 -13.64 12.11
C PRO A 98 -2.57 -12.22 11.89
N ALA A 99 -1.73 -12.01 10.87
CA ALA A 99 -1.18 -10.70 10.54
C ALA A 99 -2.27 -9.70 10.12
N ARG A 100 -3.24 -10.12 9.31
CA ARG A 100 -4.39 -9.29 8.89
C ARG A 100 -5.25 -8.87 10.09
N ASN A 101 -5.55 -9.81 10.99
CA ASN A 101 -6.34 -9.53 12.18
C ASN A 101 -5.60 -8.58 13.13
N MET A 102 -4.29 -8.81 13.34
CA MET A 102 -3.48 -7.92 14.16
C MET A 102 -3.41 -6.50 13.60
N ALA A 103 -3.35 -6.33 12.27
CA ALA A 103 -3.40 -5.01 11.65
C ALA A 103 -4.73 -4.28 11.95
N LEU A 104 -5.87 -4.99 11.91
CA LEU A 104 -7.17 -4.44 12.29
C LEU A 104 -7.20 -4.03 13.76
N ASP A 105 -6.70 -4.88 14.66
CA ASP A 105 -6.68 -4.59 16.10
C ASP A 105 -5.80 -3.38 16.43
N VAL A 106 -4.64 -3.26 15.78
CA VAL A 106 -3.74 -2.11 15.94
C VAL A 106 -4.40 -0.84 15.40
N ALA A 107 -5.02 -0.89 14.22
CA ALA A 107 -5.73 0.26 13.67
C ALA A 107 -6.88 0.71 14.57
N LYS A 108 -7.69 -0.24 15.06
CA LYS A 108 -8.78 0.00 16.02
C LYS A 108 -8.26 0.64 17.30
N LYS A 109 -7.20 0.09 17.90
CA LYS A 109 -6.58 0.64 19.12
C LYS A 109 -6.05 2.05 18.91
N LYS A 110 -5.55 2.36 17.71
CA LYS A 110 -5.08 3.71 17.34
C LYS A 110 -6.21 4.66 16.94
N GLY A 111 -7.46 4.20 16.84
CA GLY A 111 -8.58 5.00 16.32
C GLY A 111 -8.41 5.40 14.85
N LYS A 112 -7.77 4.54 14.04
CA LYS A 112 -7.42 4.80 12.63
C LYS A 112 -8.16 3.85 11.69
N VAL A 113 -8.32 4.27 10.43
CA VAL A 113 -8.79 3.40 9.35
C VAL A 113 -7.69 2.41 8.99
N CYS A 114 -8.00 1.12 8.94
CA CYS A 114 -7.03 0.10 8.55
C CYS A 114 -6.97 -0.02 7.03
N VAL A 115 -5.77 0.08 6.46
CA VAL A 115 -5.51 -0.24 5.05
C VAL A 115 -4.54 -1.41 5.02
N GLN A 116 -4.94 -2.50 4.37
CA GLN A 116 -4.10 -3.69 4.23
C GLN A 116 -3.64 -3.83 2.79
N VAL A 117 -2.34 -3.94 2.59
CA VAL A 117 -1.70 -3.93 1.29
C VAL A 117 -0.85 -5.19 1.15
N SER A 118 -0.93 -5.82 -0.03
CA SER A 118 -0.06 -6.94 -0.38
C SER A 118 1.37 -6.45 -0.60
N ASP A 119 2.35 -7.25 -0.21
CA ASP A 119 3.76 -7.02 -0.55
C ASP A 119 4.11 -7.35 -2.01
N ASP A 120 3.13 -7.88 -2.76
CA ASP A 120 3.26 -8.26 -4.17
C ASP A 120 2.42 -7.36 -5.09
N ILE A 121 2.60 -6.05 -4.97
CA ILE A 121 1.93 -5.07 -5.83
C ILE A 121 2.92 -4.54 -6.84
N ARG A 122 2.56 -4.68 -8.12
CA ARG A 122 3.38 -4.21 -9.24
C ARG A 122 3.00 -2.80 -9.70
N LYS A 123 1.72 -2.46 -9.66
CA LYS A 123 1.18 -1.15 -10.06
C LYS A 123 -0.19 -0.90 -9.42
N TRP A 124 -0.58 0.36 -9.39
CA TRP A 124 -1.91 0.81 -9.00
C TRP A 124 -2.57 1.45 -10.22
N GLU A 125 -3.76 0.99 -10.57
CA GLU A 125 -4.54 1.54 -11.68
C GLU A 125 -5.96 1.81 -11.20
N TYR A 126 -6.45 3.00 -11.50
CA TYR A 126 -7.84 3.35 -11.25
C TYR A 126 -8.66 3.14 -12.52
N TYR A 127 -9.78 2.45 -12.36
CA TYR A 127 -10.74 2.17 -13.41
C TYR A 127 -12.07 2.84 -13.05
N ASP A 128 -12.49 3.81 -13.87
CA ASP A 128 -13.83 4.38 -13.82
C ASP A 128 -14.72 3.54 -14.72
N VAL A 129 -15.51 2.66 -14.11
CA VAL A 129 -16.28 1.64 -14.80
C VAL A 129 -17.39 2.25 -15.66
N GLU A 130 -18.01 3.35 -15.21
CA GLU A 130 -19.03 4.06 -15.99
C GLU A 130 -18.41 4.77 -17.21
N ARG A 131 -17.23 5.39 -17.05
CA ARG A 131 -16.52 6.06 -18.16
C ARG A 131 -15.79 5.11 -19.10
N GLN A 132 -15.43 3.91 -18.64
CA GLN A 132 -14.84 2.86 -19.47
C GLN A 132 -15.87 1.99 -20.16
N ASN A 133 -17.16 2.22 -19.93
CA ASN A 133 -18.22 1.50 -20.60
C ASN A 133 -18.38 1.98 -22.06
N PHE A 134 -17.35 1.75 -22.88
CA PHE A 134 -17.32 2.11 -24.30
C PHE A 134 -18.42 1.44 -25.12
N ARG A 135 -19.14 0.46 -24.54
CA ARG A 135 -20.21 -0.33 -25.18
C ARG A 135 -21.59 -0.19 -24.55
N GLY A 136 -21.73 0.55 -23.44
CA GLY A 136 -23.03 0.76 -22.77
C GLY A 136 -23.59 -0.49 -22.04
N GLU A 137 -22.75 -1.44 -21.64
CA GLU A 137 -23.16 -2.66 -20.95
C GLU A 137 -23.36 -2.39 -19.44
N THR A 138 -24.58 -2.56 -18.92
CA THR A 138 -24.95 -2.20 -17.53
C THR A 138 -24.82 -3.33 -16.52
N THR A 139 -24.22 -4.46 -16.90
CA THR A 139 -24.04 -5.64 -16.04
C THR A 139 -22.60 -6.10 -16.08
N PHE A 140 -22.00 -6.23 -14.89
CA PHE A 140 -20.68 -6.82 -14.62
C PHE A 140 -20.84 -8.19 -13.97
#